data_AF-A0A850AEI2-F1
#
_entry.id   AF-A0A850AEI2-F1
#
_cell.length_a   1.000
_cell.length_b   1.000
_cell.length_c   1.000
_cell.angle_alpha   90.00
_cell.angle_beta   90.00
_cell.angle_gamma   90.00
#
_symmetry.space_group_name_H-M   'P 1'
#
loop_
_entity.id
_entity.type
_entity.pdbx_description
1 polymer ?
#
loop_
_entity_poly.entity_id
_entity_poly.type
_entity_poly.pdbx_seq_one_letter_code
_entity_poly.pdbx_strand_id
1 'polypeptide(L)' 'MQPLNNYQSSQLDAIQKFYYKLLEHSEKSISMAEAIIAWFSEGHAEEFREEYLRKQLAMMH' A
#
# COMPACT_ATOMS: atom_id res chain seq x y z
N MET A 1 11.31 19.28 -3.83
CA MET A 1 10.78 17.90 -3.90
C MET A 1 9.91 17.80 -5.14
N GLN A 2 10.05 16.74 -5.94
CA GLN A 2 9.14 16.53 -7.07
C GLN A 2 7.76 16.10 -6.55
N PRO A 3 6.65 16.55 -7.18
CA PRO A 3 5.32 16.10 -6.78
C PRO A 3 5.20 14.60 -7.01
N LEU A 4 4.59 13.90 -6.05
CA LEU A 4 4.29 12.48 -6.19
C LEU A 4 3.32 12.29 -7.35
N ASN A 5 3.60 11.30 -8.20
CA ASN A 5 2.64 10.92 -9.23
C ASN A 5 1.44 10.19 -8.59
N ASN A 6 0.32 10.09 -9.31
CA ASN A 6 -0.92 9.50 -8.80
C ASN A 6 -0.74 8.07 -8.24
N TYR A 7 0.20 7.31 -8.81
CA TYR A 7 0.54 5.97 -8.35
C TYR A 7 1.22 6.01 -6.98
N GLN A 8 2.24 6.86 -6.81
CA GLN A 8 2.96 7.01 -5.55
C GLN A 8 2.04 7.48 -4.41
N SER A 9 1.17 8.45 -4.67
CA SER A 9 0.19 8.89 -3.67
C SER A 9 -0.77 7.77 -3.28
N SER A 10 -1.29 7.02 -4.26
CA SER A 10 -2.19 5.89 -4.00
C SER A 10 -1.50 4.76 -3.23
N GLN A 11 -0.22 4.52 -3.49
CA GLN A 11 0.57 3.50 -2.80
C GLN A 11 0.82 3.88 -1.34
N LEU A 12 1.13 5.14 -1.05
CA LEU A 12 1.29 5.63 0.33
C LEU A 12 -0.01 5.49 1.12
N ASP A 13 -1.14 5.85 0.53
CA ASP A 13 -2.46 5.67 1.16
C ASP A 13 -2.76 4.19 1.45
N ALA A 14 -2.37 3.28 0.54
CA ALA A 14 -2.55 1.85 0.72
C ALA A 14 -1.69 1.28 1.85
N ILE A 15 -0.40 1.66 1.91
CA ILE A 15 0.51 1.29 2.99
C ILE A 15 0.00 1.82 4.34
N GLN A 16 -0.51 3.05 4.38
CA GLN A 16 -1.05 3.63 5.61
C GLN A 16 -2.30 2.87 6.08
N LYS A 17 -3.20 2.50 5.17
CA LYS A 17 -4.36 1.66 5.50
C LYS A 17 -3.96 0.27 6.00
N PHE A 18 -2.95 -0.33 5.37
CA PHE A 18 -2.38 -1.61 5.80
C PHE A 18 -1.82 -1.52 7.23
N TYR A 19 -1.04 -0.47 7.52
CA TYR A 19 -0.53 -0.22 8.87
C TYR A 19 -1.65 -0.10 9.91
N TYR A 20 -2.72 0.65 9.64
CA TYR A 20 -3.85 0.74 10.58
C TYR A 20 -4.56 -0.59 10.79
N LYS A 21 -4.73 -1.41 9.74
CA LYS A 21 -5.28 -2.77 9.88
C LYS A 21 -4.41 -3.64 10.77
N LEU A 22 -3.08 -3.56 10.62
CA LEU A 22 -2.15 -4.29 11.49
C LEU A 22 -2.27 -3.86 12.95
N LEU A 23 -2.43 -2.56 13.22
CA LEU A 23 -2.65 -2.04 14.57
C LEU A 23 -3.97 -2.51 15.20
N GLU A 24 -5.04 -2.62 14.41
CA GLU A 24 -6.34 -3.09 14.91
C GLU A 24 -6.34 -4.57 15.32
N HIS A 25 -5.50 -5.40 14.67
CA HIS A 25 -5.50 -6.85 14.85
C HIS A 25 -4.34 -7.38 15.70
N SER A 26 -3.40 -6.51 16.08
CA SER A 26 -2.21 -6.92 16.83
C SER A 26 -2.33 -6.55 18.31
N GLU A 27 -2.14 -7.53 19.20
CA GLU A 27 -1.94 -7.28 20.63
C GLU A 27 -0.61 -6.58 20.92
N LYS A 28 0.33 -6.58 19.96
CA LYS A 28 1.65 -5.94 20.04
C LYS A 28 1.71 -4.68 19.20
N SER A 29 2.43 -3.67 19.69
CA SER A 29 2.72 -2.46 18.91
C SER A 29 3.60 -2.81 17.70
N ILE A 30 3.07 -2.63 16.49
CA ILE A 30 3.84 -2.70 15.23
C ILE A 30 4.26 -1.29 14.86
N SER A 31 5.51 -1.10 14.46
CA SER A 31 6.01 0.16 13.94
C SER A 31 5.67 0.34 12.45
N MET A 32 5.64 1.59 11.99
CA MET A 32 5.46 1.89 10.56
C MET A 32 6.56 1.26 9.69
N ALA A 33 7.80 1.17 10.20
CA ALA A 33 8.90 0.55 9.47
C ALA A 33 8.66 -0.95 9.26
N GLU A 34 8.18 -1.67 10.29
CA GLU A 34 7.82 -3.08 10.18
C GLU A 34 6.65 -3.29 9.22
N ALA A 35 5.64 -2.41 9.24
CA ALA A 35 4.53 -2.49 8.29
C ALA A 35 5.00 -2.25 6.84
N ILE A 36 5.93 -1.32 6.60
CA ILE A 36 6.53 -1.12 5.28
C ILE A 36 7.32 -2.37 4.85
N ILE A 37 8.11 -2.97 5.75
CA ILE A 37 8.86 -4.19 5.43
C ILE A 37 7.88 -5.30 5.03
N ALA A 38 6.86 -5.57 5.86
CA ALA A 38 5.83 -6.57 5.59
C ALA A 38 5.12 -6.31 4.24
N TRP A 39 4.76 -5.05 3.97
CA TRP A 39 4.14 -4.65 2.71
C TRP A 39 4.94 -5.09 1.47
N PHE A 40 6.26 -4.93 1.51
CA PHE A 40 7.14 -5.32 0.41
C PHE A 40 7.60 -6.77 0.45
N SER A 41 7.69 -7.40 1.63
CA SER A 41 8.18 -8.79 1.76
C SER A 41 7.10 -9.84 1.60
N GLU A 42 5.84 -9.50 1.84
CA GLU A 42 4.71 -10.44 1.84
C GLU A 42 3.88 -10.40 0.55
N GLY A 43 4.28 -9.59 -0.45
CA GLY A 43 3.62 -9.53 -1.76
C GLY A 43 2.48 -8.51 -1.87
N HIS A 44 2.12 -7.79 -0.79
CA HIS A 44 1.07 -6.76 -0.82
C HIS A 44 1.37 -5.65 -1.84
N ALA A 45 2.66 -5.32 -2.03
CA ALA A 45 3.10 -4.33 -3.01
C ALA A 45 2.80 -4.76 -4.46
N GLU A 46 3.09 -6.02 -4.80
CA GLU A 46 2.81 -6.60 -6.11
C GLU A 46 1.31 -6.68 -6.38
N GLU A 47 0.53 -7.17 -5.41
CA GLU A 47 -0.93 -7.26 -5.51
C GLU A 47 -1.56 -5.88 -5.73
N PHE A 48 -1.16 -4.89 -4.94
CA PHE A 48 -1.61 -3.51 -5.10
C PHE A 48 -1.30 -2.97 -6.49
N ARG A 49 -0.09 -3.21 -7.00
CA ARG A 49 0.33 -2.74 -8.33
C ARG A 49 -0.53 -3.36 -9.42
N GLU A 50 -0.79 -4.66 -9.35
CA GLU A 50 -1.65 -5.34 -10.32
C GLU A 50 -3.08 -4.79 -10.31
N GLU A 51 -3.66 -4.61 -9.13
CA GLU A 51 -4.99 -4.02 -8.99
C GLU A 51 -5.05 -2.59 -9.53
N TYR A 52 -4.03 -1.79 -9.24
CA TYR A 52 -3.93 -0.41 -9.74
C TYR A 52 -3.93 -0.38 -11.26
N LEU A 53 -3.11 -1.21 -11.90
CA LEU A 53 -3.03 -1.30 -13.36
C LEU A 53 -4.34 -1.79 -13.97
N ARG A 54 -5.00 -2.79 -13.37
CA ARG A 54 -6.32 -3.27 -13.83
C ARG A 54 -7.39 -2.18 -13.75
N LYS A 55 -7.42 -1.39 -12.67
CA LYS A 55 -8.36 -0.27 -12.51
C LYS A 55 -8.11 0.83 -13.55
N GLN A 56 -6.84 1.17 -13.81
CA GLN A 56 -6.48 2.15 -14.84
C GLN A 56 -6.91 1.67 -16.24
N LEU A 57 -6.69 0.40 -16.57
CA LEU A 57 -7.15 -0.19 -17.83
C LEU A 57 -8.67 -0.13 -17.97
N ALA A 58 -9.42 -0.46 -16.90
CA ALA A 58 -10.88 -0.41 -16.90
C ALA A 58 -11.45 1.01 -17.06
N MET A 59 -10.72 2.05 -16.65
CA MET A 59 -11.15 3.46 -16.80
C MET A 59 -10.92 4.02 -18.22
N MET A 60 -10.13 3.33 -19.04
CA MET A 60 -9.85 3.75 -20.43
C MET A 60 -10.84 3.15 -21.45
N HIS A 61 -11.73 2.26 -21.02
CA HIS A 61 -12.79 1.63 -21.83
C HIS A 61 -14.16 2.20 -21.46
#